data_AF-A0A3T1AQZ0-F1
#
_entry.id   AF-A0A3T1AQZ0-F1
#
_cell.length_a   1.000
_cell.length_b   1.000
_cell.length_c   1.000
_cell.angle_alpha   90.00
_cell.angle_beta   90.00
_cell.angle_gamma   90.00
#
_symmetry.space_group_name_H-M   'P 1'
#
loop_
_entity.id
_entity.type
_entity.pdbx_description
1 polymer ?
#
loop_
_entity_poly.entity_id
_entity_poly.type
_entity_poly.pdbx_seq_one_letter_code
_entity_poly.pdbx_strand_id
1 'polypeptide(L)'
;MSRIGDVVAAAQRGDRRARDEVARAYLPLVYNVIGRALGGHPDVEDVVQETMLLVIRDLPTLRRPQSVRAWVLAIAMRQVAAHRQRTANTAAHVAVVPDVPGPGNADFEELAILRLRLSGERRQVAEASRWLDDEDRAVLALWWQEAAGELSRAEVAGALETSVAYAAVRIQRMRGQLDRSRALVAALDSTPRCADLEGAIAMWDGRPSPLWRKRMDRHVRDCRICQGRSGGEVAVEHLLVGCALLPVPAALTAATTGGMTGAGTGSVSAVAGGLRRAGIAGVAATAVLAIAGGSYAYMASPAPAAQTAVSVAPSVTTAVSPSVSAAPSPSPSGIASPAHSKTTPRTTAETTAETAPASRWAGWPVPGPETRASYENLGDGTVRDTVTGLVWQREAAARTYTFAQAKAYCDELDGGGWHLPARVELSSIVDHSRSSPAIDTRAFPGTPPRFFWTSTPWAVTKTPLRAWIINFYEGLASNGAFQDGEFNVRCVRSVSGAGKPAYRIAGGQVTDPQTGLTWQRATSKEMTAAEATAYCEDLGLRLPTVRELSTTVDDSRVAPAITVKAFPDTLKKGWYWTSDEAAPEPGKRWALNYDDGYTNYRKIESGYARCVKR
;
A
#
# COMPACT_ATOMS: atom_id res chain seq x y z
N MET A 1 -29.43 1.87 15.16
CA MET A 1 -28.99 2.94 16.08
C MET A 1 -29.36 2.71 17.56
N SER A 2 -30.24 1.76 17.95
CA SER A 2 -30.60 1.59 19.38
C SER A 2 -29.55 0.87 20.24
N ARG A 3 -28.75 -0.03 19.66
CA ARG A 3 -27.78 -0.87 20.40
C ARG A 3 -26.64 -0.09 21.08
N ILE A 4 -26.20 1.05 20.53
CA ILE A 4 -25.06 1.80 21.08
C ILE A 4 -25.44 2.67 22.29
N GLY A 5 -26.68 3.19 22.31
CA GLY A 5 -27.19 3.99 23.43
C GLY A 5 -27.29 3.16 24.71
N ASP A 6 -27.71 1.90 24.59
CA ASP A 6 -27.82 0.96 25.71
C ASP A 6 -26.46 0.60 26.30
N VAL A 7 -25.46 0.37 25.42
CA VAL A 7 -24.06 0.13 25.82
C VAL A 7 -23.48 1.36 26.52
N VAL A 8 -23.73 2.57 26.01
CA VAL A 8 -23.29 3.81 26.68
C VAL A 8 -23.95 3.96 28.04
N ALA A 9 -25.25 3.71 28.16
CA ALA A 9 -25.95 3.78 29.44
C ALA A 9 -25.40 2.75 30.46
N ALA A 10 -25.05 1.54 30.01
CA ALA A 10 -24.39 0.54 30.85
C ALA A 10 -22.98 0.99 31.28
N ALA A 11 -22.20 1.57 30.36
CA ALA A 11 -20.87 2.09 30.63
C ALA A 11 -20.90 3.27 31.64
N GLN A 12 -21.93 4.11 31.57
CA GLN A 12 -22.18 5.21 32.53
C GLN A 12 -22.46 4.68 33.94
N ARG A 13 -23.14 3.53 34.06
CA ARG A 13 -23.39 2.83 35.34
C ARG A 13 -22.18 2.07 35.88
N GLY A 14 -21.02 2.14 35.20
CA GLY A 14 -19.78 1.53 35.66
C GLY A 14 -19.50 0.13 35.13
N ASP A 15 -20.30 -0.38 34.17
CA ASP A 15 -20.02 -1.65 33.51
C ASP A 15 -18.70 -1.57 32.72
N ARG A 16 -17.72 -2.37 33.15
CA ARG A 16 -16.38 -2.43 32.52
C ARG A 16 -16.43 -2.93 31.08
N ARG A 17 -17.23 -3.97 30.80
CA ARG A 17 -17.34 -4.53 29.44
C ARG A 17 -17.97 -3.53 28.49
N ALA A 18 -18.97 -2.79 28.97
CA ALA A 18 -19.60 -1.73 28.19
C ALA A 18 -18.64 -0.57 27.93
N ARG A 19 -17.77 -0.20 28.88
CA ARG A 19 -16.70 0.80 28.66
C ARG A 19 -15.69 0.33 27.62
N ASP A 20 -15.26 -0.92 27.66
CA ASP A 20 -14.35 -1.49 26.66
C ASP A 20 -14.99 -1.53 25.27
N GLU A 21 -16.30 -1.82 25.20
CA GLU A 21 -17.06 -1.80 23.95
C GLU A 21 -17.16 -0.38 23.37
N VAL A 22 -17.42 0.63 24.20
CA VAL A 22 -17.37 2.05 23.78
C VAL A 22 -15.98 2.43 23.30
N ALA A 23 -14.92 2.08 24.04
CA ALA A 23 -13.54 2.38 23.65
C ALA A 23 -13.21 1.76 22.28
N ARG A 24 -13.49 0.46 22.11
CA ARG A 24 -13.22 -0.27 20.85
C ARG A 24 -14.02 0.29 19.67
N ALA A 25 -15.25 0.73 19.90
CA ALA A 25 -16.11 1.28 18.86
C ALA A 25 -15.62 2.65 18.36
N TYR A 26 -15.13 3.53 19.25
CA TYR A 26 -14.79 4.91 18.90
C TYR A 26 -13.30 5.14 18.63
N LEU A 27 -12.41 4.24 19.07
CA LEU A 27 -10.97 4.36 18.88
C LEU A 27 -10.56 4.56 17.40
N PRO A 28 -11.08 3.82 16.41
CA PRO A 28 -10.72 4.03 15.00
C PRO A 28 -11.08 5.43 14.50
N LEU A 29 -12.25 5.94 14.89
CA LEU A 29 -12.70 7.28 14.52
C LEU A 29 -11.79 8.34 15.14
N VAL A 30 -11.50 8.23 16.44
CA VAL A 30 -10.62 9.16 17.17
C VAL A 30 -9.22 9.18 16.59
N TYR A 31 -8.62 8.01 16.35
CA TYR A 31 -7.29 7.88 15.74
C TYR A 31 -7.24 8.55 14.37
N ASN A 32 -8.24 8.33 13.53
CA ASN A 32 -8.31 8.87 12.18
C ASN A 32 -8.51 10.38 12.14
N VAL A 33 -9.26 10.93 13.09
CA VAL A 33 -9.51 12.37 13.18
C VAL A 33 -8.28 13.09 13.76
N ILE A 34 -7.70 12.59 14.86
CA ILE A 34 -6.52 13.19 15.49
C ILE A 34 -5.29 13.09 14.58
N GLY A 35 -5.05 11.93 13.96
CA GLY A 35 -3.91 11.72 13.06
C GLY A 35 -3.90 12.70 11.88
N ARG A 36 -5.06 12.90 11.24
CA ARG A 36 -5.23 13.89 10.15
C ARG A 36 -5.14 15.33 10.64
N ALA A 37 -5.69 15.62 11.82
CA ALA A 37 -5.64 16.97 12.36
C ALA A 37 -4.19 17.37 12.71
N LEU A 38 -3.40 16.46 13.29
CA LEU A 38 -2.00 16.74 13.65
C LEU A 38 -1.03 16.65 12.47
N GLY A 39 -1.43 16.06 11.34
CA GLY A 39 -0.57 15.97 10.15
C GLY A 39 0.59 14.99 10.34
N GLY A 40 0.36 13.91 11.09
CA GLY A 40 1.37 12.88 11.32
C GLY A 40 2.48 13.21 12.30
N HIS A 41 2.20 14.11 13.26
CA HIS A 41 3.08 14.38 14.39
C HIS A 41 3.39 13.10 15.19
N PRO A 42 4.62 12.93 15.75
CA PRO A 42 4.97 11.76 16.56
C PRO A 42 4.00 11.54 17.74
N ASP A 43 3.52 12.63 18.33
CA ASP A 43 2.63 12.60 19.50
C ASP A 43 1.17 12.16 19.20
N VAL A 44 0.84 11.72 17.97
CA VAL A 44 -0.52 11.29 17.61
C VAL A 44 -1.02 10.15 18.52
N GLU A 45 -0.17 9.16 18.82
CA GLU A 45 -0.57 8.02 19.66
C GLU A 45 -0.86 8.47 21.11
N ASP A 46 -0.03 9.36 21.65
CA ASP A 46 -0.18 9.93 22.99
C ASP A 46 -1.47 10.75 23.10
N VAL A 47 -1.73 11.63 22.12
CA VAL A 47 -2.94 12.47 22.11
C VAL A 47 -4.20 11.61 21.95
N VAL A 48 -4.14 10.52 21.16
CA VAL A 48 -5.26 9.57 21.06
C VAL A 48 -5.48 8.85 22.38
N GLN A 49 -4.42 8.37 23.04
CA GLN A 49 -4.53 7.69 24.33
C GLN A 49 -5.11 8.62 25.41
N GLU A 50 -4.60 9.84 25.53
CA GLU A 50 -5.12 10.88 26.44
C GLU A 50 -6.60 11.15 26.15
N THR A 51 -6.96 11.28 24.87
CA THR A 51 -8.35 11.47 24.44
C THR A 51 -9.24 10.30 24.86
N MET A 52 -8.82 9.06 24.63
CA MET A 52 -9.63 7.88 24.98
C MET A 52 -9.80 7.72 26.50
N LEU A 53 -8.78 8.07 27.28
CA LEU A 53 -8.88 8.12 28.74
C LEU A 53 -9.90 9.15 29.21
N LEU A 54 -9.89 10.35 28.61
CA LEU A 54 -10.89 11.38 28.90
C LEU A 54 -12.30 10.95 28.51
N VAL A 55 -12.45 10.29 27.36
CA VAL A 55 -13.72 9.73 26.90
C VAL A 55 -14.29 8.75 27.92
N ILE A 56 -13.49 7.82 28.44
CA ILE A 56 -13.98 6.84 29.43
C ILE A 56 -14.20 7.48 30.81
N ARG A 57 -13.32 8.39 31.23
CA ARG A 57 -13.43 9.08 32.52
C ARG A 57 -14.65 9.99 32.58
N ASP A 58 -14.89 10.77 31.53
CA ASP A 58 -15.92 11.80 31.50
C ASP A 58 -17.26 11.26 30.91
N LEU A 59 -17.31 9.99 30.51
CA LEU A 59 -18.51 9.33 29.98
C LEU A 59 -19.78 9.51 30.84
N PRO A 60 -19.69 9.46 32.19
CA PRO A 60 -20.85 9.72 33.06
C PRO A 60 -21.45 11.13 32.92
N THR A 61 -20.69 12.11 32.42
CA THR A 61 -21.16 13.49 32.22
C THR A 61 -22.00 13.66 30.95
N LEU A 62 -22.01 12.65 30.07
CA LEU A 62 -22.77 12.69 28.82
C LEU A 62 -24.28 12.65 29.09
N ARG A 63 -24.94 13.79 28.93
CA ARG A 63 -26.39 13.95 29.16
C ARG A 63 -27.28 13.19 28.19
N ARG A 64 -26.83 13.01 26.93
CA ARG A 64 -27.59 12.37 25.86
C ARG A 64 -26.76 11.23 25.26
N PRO A 65 -27.00 9.96 25.64
CA PRO A 65 -26.24 8.81 25.14
C PRO A 65 -26.18 8.73 23.61
N GLN A 66 -27.24 9.14 22.92
CA GLN A 66 -27.32 9.20 21.46
C GLN A 66 -26.34 10.20 20.82
N SER A 67 -25.84 11.17 21.58
CA SER A 67 -24.89 12.20 21.12
C SER A 67 -23.43 11.82 21.40
N VAL A 68 -23.16 10.58 21.84
CA VAL A 68 -21.82 10.13 22.23
C VAL A 68 -20.77 10.37 21.13
N ARG A 69 -21.12 10.19 19.85
CA ARG A 69 -20.17 10.37 18.73
C ARG A 69 -19.68 11.82 18.62
N ALA A 70 -20.60 12.78 18.58
CA ALA A 70 -20.28 14.20 18.57
C ALA A 70 -19.52 14.63 19.83
N TRP A 71 -19.90 14.09 21.00
CA TRP A 71 -19.24 14.38 22.27
C TRP A 71 -17.79 13.86 22.32
N VAL A 72 -17.54 12.63 21.86
CA VAL A 72 -16.18 12.06 21.73
C VAL A 72 -15.33 12.92 20.80
N LEU A 73 -15.86 13.29 19.64
CA LEU A 73 -15.14 14.14 18.68
C LEU A 73 -14.86 15.54 19.23
N ALA A 74 -15.75 16.11 20.04
CA ALA A 74 -15.50 17.38 20.72
C ALA A 74 -14.33 17.27 21.71
N ILE A 75 -14.22 16.16 22.47
CA ILE A 75 -13.05 15.90 23.32
C ILE A 75 -11.78 15.83 22.47
N ALA A 76 -11.81 15.08 21.36
CA ALA A 76 -10.67 14.96 20.46
C ALA A 76 -10.22 16.32 19.90
N MET A 77 -11.15 17.18 19.47
CA MET A 77 -10.83 18.52 18.97
C MET A 77 -10.24 19.43 20.04
N ARG A 78 -10.75 19.36 21.28
CA ARG A 78 -10.15 20.09 22.41
C ARG A 78 -8.73 19.61 22.71
N GLN A 79 -8.47 18.30 22.62
CA GLN A 79 -7.12 17.74 22.83
C GLN A 79 -6.14 18.16 21.72
N VAL A 80 -6.57 18.14 20.46
CA VAL A 80 -5.78 18.67 19.33
C VAL A 80 -5.43 20.14 19.55
N ALA A 81 -6.40 20.97 19.94
CA ALA A 81 -6.16 22.39 20.22
C ALA A 81 -5.21 22.59 21.41
N ALA A 82 -5.40 21.86 22.51
CA ALA A 82 -4.57 21.94 23.70
C ALA A 82 -3.12 21.49 23.43
N HIS A 83 -2.94 20.39 22.70
CA HIS A 83 -1.63 19.92 22.26
C HIS A 83 -0.89 21.00 21.47
N ARG A 84 -1.55 21.59 20.46
CA ARG A 84 -0.94 22.65 19.63
C ARG A 84 -0.58 23.90 20.44
N GLN A 85 -1.44 24.33 21.36
CA GLN A 85 -1.14 25.46 22.23
C GLN A 85 0.09 25.20 23.10
N ARG A 86 0.23 23.96 23.64
CA ARG A 86 1.41 23.55 24.40
C ARG A 86 2.66 23.57 23.54
N THR A 87 2.63 23.00 22.34
CA THR A 87 3.77 22.98 21.40
C THR A 87 4.20 24.38 20.98
N ALA A 88 3.24 25.27 20.68
CA ALA A 88 3.52 26.66 20.34
C ALA A 88 4.15 27.43 21.51
N ASN A 89 3.66 27.23 22.73
CA ASN A 89 4.20 27.86 23.93
C ASN A 89 5.63 27.37 24.25
N THR A 90 5.90 26.07 24.08
CA THR A 90 7.23 25.47 24.26
C THR A 90 8.22 25.99 23.22
N ALA A 91 7.81 26.07 21.95
CA ALA A 91 8.64 26.64 20.88
C ALA A 91 9.00 28.12 21.12
N ALA A 92 8.10 28.89 21.75
CA ALA A 92 8.36 30.28 22.12
C ALA A 92 9.33 30.46 23.31
N HIS A 93 9.49 29.44 24.17
CA HIS A 93 10.33 29.51 25.38
C HIS A 93 11.73 28.91 25.22
N VAL A 94 12.05 28.31 24.07
CA VAL A 94 13.36 27.72 23.79
C VAL A 94 14.14 28.60 22.81
N ALA A 95 15.15 29.31 23.34
CA ALA A 95 16.19 29.93 22.52
C ALA A 95 16.93 28.87 21.70
N VAL A 96 17.10 29.17 20.41
CA VAL A 96 17.65 28.35 19.32
C VAL A 96 18.79 27.43 19.75
N VAL A 97 18.48 26.15 19.89
CA VAL A 97 19.39 25.07 19.52
C VAL A 97 18.86 24.55 18.18
N PRO A 98 19.67 24.42 17.12
CA PRO A 98 19.21 23.81 15.88
C PRO A 98 18.80 22.38 16.21
N ASP A 99 17.49 22.14 16.21
CA ASP A 99 16.94 20.80 16.35
C ASP A 99 17.41 20.00 15.14
N VAL A 100 18.22 18.96 15.38
CA VAL A 100 18.52 17.97 14.35
C VAL A 100 17.20 17.23 14.11
N PRO A 101 16.55 17.37 12.94
CA PRO A 101 15.21 16.84 12.78
C PRO A 101 15.24 15.32 12.86
N GLY A 102 14.54 14.75 13.85
CA GLY A 102 14.19 13.34 13.85
C GLY A 102 13.23 13.02 12.69
N PRO A 103 13.30 11.82 12.09
CA PRO A 103 12.41 11.40 11.01
C PRO A 103 11.03 11.08 11.59
N GLY A 104 10.14 12.07 11.70
CA GLY A 104 8.81 11.83 12.29
C GLY A 104 7.68 12.79 11.92
N ASN A 105 7.94 13.88 11.18
CA ASN A 105 6.91 14.91 10.94
C ASN A 105 6.11 14.72 9.65
N ALA A 106 6.13 13.54 9.04
CA ALA A 106 5.41 13.25 7.79
C ALA A 106 4.61 11.94 7.82
N ASP A 107 4.58 11.24 8.96
CA ASP A 107 4.28 9.82 8.96
C ASP A 107 2.82 9.50 8.67
N PHE A 108 1.83 10.29 9.12
CA PHE A 108 0.43 9.92 8.95
C PHE A 108 -0.11 10.20 7.54
N GLU A 109 0.15 11.36 6.95
CA GLU A 109 -0.18 11.63 5.54
C GLU A 109 0.62 10.72 4.61
N GLU A 110 1.90 10.47 4.89
CA GLU A 110 2.72 9.56 4.10
C GLU A 110 2.27 8.11 4.29
N LEU A 111 1.92 7.66 5.49
CA LEU A 111 1.27 6.37 5.76
C LEU A 111 -0.11 6.29 5.12
N ALA A 112 -0.88 7.38 5.03
CA ALA A 112 -2.17 7.42 4.34
C ALA A 112 -1.96 7.24 2.83
N ILE A 113 -1.04 8.00 2.23
CA ILE A 113 -0.66 7.91 0.82
C ILE A 113 -0.11 6.51 0.50
N LEU A 114 0.73 5.96 1.37
CA LEU A 114 1.43 4.67 1.22
C LEU A 114 0.51 3.46 1.49
N ARG A 115 -0.34 3.51 2.53
CA ARG A 115 -1.25 2.41 2.90
C ARG A 115 -2.53 2.39 2.08
N LEU A 116 -3.06 3.56 1.65
CA LEU A 116 -4.29 3.63 0.85
C LEU A 116 -4.03 3.59 -0.66
N ARG A 117 -2.77 3.65 -1.10
CA ARG A 117 -2.35 3.69 -2.52
C ARG A 117 -3.19 4.69 -3.33
N LEU A 118 -3.07 5.95 -2.92
CA LEU A 118 -3.82 7.07 -3.48
C LEU A 118 -3.38 7.38 -4.94
N SER A 119 -4.33 7.75 -5.82
CA SER A 119 -4.04 8.29 -7.16
C SER A 119 -3.23 9.59 -7.09
N GLY A 120 -2.66 10.06 -8.21
CA GLY A 120 -1.91 11.33 -8.26
C GLY A 120 -2.69 12.51 -7.67
N GLU A 121 -3.97 12.64 -8.02
CA GLU A 121 -4.85 13.69 -7.48
C GLU A 121 -5.12 13.56 -5.97
N ARG A 122 -5.23 12.33 -5.46
CA ARG A 122 -5.42 12.08 -4.02
C ARG A 122 -4.14 12.31 -3.23
N ARG A 123 -2.96 12.04 -3.82
CA ARG A 123 -1.65 12.43 -3.27
C ARG A 123 -1.54 13.96 -3.21
N GLN A 124 -1.91 14.65 -4.29
CA GLN A 124 -1.93 16.10 -4.35
C GLN A 124 -2.82 16.71 -3.26
N VAL A 125 -3.99 16.13 -2.96
CA VAL A 125 -4.85 16.57 -1.84
C VAL A 125 -4.15 16.40 -0.47
N ALA A 126 -3.44 15.30 -0.27
CA ALA A 126 -2.68 15.04 0.96
C ALA A 126 -1.44 15.93 1.11
N GLU A 127 -0.81 16.35 0.01
CA GLU A 127 0.26 17.35 0.03
C GLU A 127 -0.29 18.77 0.24
N ALA A 128 -1.42 19.09 -0.39
CA ALA A 128 -2.12 20.36 -0.23
C ALA A 128 -2.63 20.60 1.19
N SER A 129 -3.01 19.54 1.92
CA SER A 129 -3.43 19.66 3.33
C SER A 129 -2.32 20.17 4.24
N ARG A 130 -1.04 19.93 3.90
CA ARG A 130 0.13 20.41 4.66
C ARG A 130 0.28 21.93 4.62
N TRP A 131 -0.35 22.60 3.66
CA TRP A 131 -0.32 24.06 3.51
C TRP A 131 -1.45 24.78 4.26
N LEU A 132 -2.41 24.01 4.79
CA LEU A 132 -3.51 24.54 5.60
C LEU A 132 -3.00 24.96 6.98
N ASP A 133 -3.66 25.95 7.57
CA ASP A 133 -3.44 26.25 8.96
C ASP A 133 -4.04 25.16 9.86
N ASP A 134 -3.65 25.19 11.12
CA ASP A 134 -4.01 24.20 12.11
C ASP A 134 -5.53 24.05 12.25
N GLU A 135 -6.25 25.17 12.26
CA GLU A 135 -7.72 25.16 12.35
C GLU A 135 -8.36 24.53 11.11
N ASP A 136 -7.93 24.92 9.92
CA ASP A 136 -8.42 24.36 8.66
C ASP A 136 -8.08 22.86 8.54
N ARG A 137 -6.93 22.39 9.04
CA ARG A 137 -6.59 20.96 9.10
C ARG A 137 -7.53 20.15 10.01
N ALA A 138 -7.94 20.72 11.15
CA ALA A 138 -8.90 20.07 12.04
C ALA A 138 -10.31 20.00 11.40
N VAL A 139 -10.72 21.07 10.69
CA VAL A 139 -11.98 21.08 9.94
C VAL A 139 -11.93 20.08 8.77
N LEU A 140 -10.80 19.98 8.06
CA LEU A 140 -10.58 19.00 7.00
C LEU A 140 -10.71 17.56 7.52
N ALA A 141 -10.12 17.25 8.69
CA ALA A 141 -10.20 15.92 9.30
C ALA A 141 -11.65 15.49 9.58
N LEU A 142 -12.49 16.40 10.08
CA LEU A 142 -13.92 16.13 10.33
C LEU A 142 -14.72 16.06 9.04
N TRP A 143 -14.48 16.98 8.10
CA TRP A 143 -15.17 16.98 6.81
C TRP A 143 -14.87 15.72 6.00
N TRP A 144 -13.67 15.15 6.12
CA TRP A 144 -13.34 13.88 5.49
C TRP A 144 -14.25 12.74 5.97
N GLN A 145 -14.54 12.69 7.27
CA GLN A 145 -15.44 11.69 7.85
C GLN A 145 -16.89 11.93 7.41
N GLU A 146 -17.29 13.19 7.27
CA GLU A 146 -18.59 13.55 6.71
C GLU A 146 -18.71 13.11 5.24
N ALA A 147 -17.69 13.37 4.42
CA ALA A 147 -17.65 12.98 3.01
C ALA A 147 -17.61 11.45 2.83
N ALA A 148 -17.03 10.73 3.79
CA ALA A 148 -17.06 9.26 3.84
C ALA A 148 -18.42 8.67 4.28
N GLY A 149 -19.37 9.51 4.70
CA GLY A 149 -20.69 9.10 5.19
C GLY A 149 -20.69 8.62 6.65
N GLU A 150 -19.57 8.76 7.36
CA GLU A 150 -19.40 8.31 8.76
C GLU A 150 -19.94 9.35 9.77
N LEU A 151 -19.98 10.62 9.38
CA LEU A 151 -20.53 11.72 10.19
C LEU A 151 -21.61 12.48 9.45
N SER A 152 -22.62 12.91 10.20
CA SER A 152 -23.56 13.92 9.75
C SER A 152 -23.01 15.33 10.00
N ARG A 153 -23.50 16.33 9.24
CA ARG A 153 -23.19 17.74 9.45
C ARG A 153 -23.49 18.22 10.88
N ALA A 154 -24.53 17.66 11.52
CA ALA A 154 -24.87 17.96 12.90
C ALA A 154 -23.81 17.45 13.89
N GLU A 155 -23.20 16.29 13.62
CA GLU A 155 -22.11 15.75 14.44
C GLU A 155 -20.80 16.52 14.24
N VAL A 156 -20.52 16.97 13.01
CA VAL A 156 -19.39 17.86 12.75
C VAL A 156 -19.57 19.19 13.49
N ALA A 157 -20.77 19.78 13.46
CA ALA A 157 -21.08 20.99 14.21
C ALA A 157 -20.92 20.78 15.73
N GLY A 158 -21.38 19.64 16.25
CA GLY A 158 -21.20 19.26 17.65
C GLY A 158 -19.73 19.07 18.02
N ALA A 159 -18.92 18.47 17.16
CA ALA A 159 -17.48 18.30 17.35
C ALA A 159 -16.71 19.62 17.36
N LEU A 160 -17.13 20.58 16.52
CA LEU A 160 -16.59 21.94 16.47
C LEU A 160 -17.22 22.89 17.52
N GLU A 161 -18.11 22.38 18.37
CA GLU A 161 -18.85 23.14 19.39
C GLU A 161 -19.54 24.40 18.82
N THR A 162 -20.17 24.27 17.67
CA THR A 162 -20.76 25.39 16.95
C THR A 162 -22.12 25.05 16.33
N SER A 163 -22.76 26.05 15.69
CA SER A 163 -24.02 25.83 14.99
C SER A 163 -23.81 25.11 13.65
N VAL A 164 -24.82 24.38 13.19
CA VAL A 164 -24.79 23.70 11.88
C VAL A 164 -24.48 24.68 10.74
N ALA A 165 -25.05 25.88 10.80
CA ALA A 165 -24.82 26.94 9.82
C ALA A 165 -23.34 27.41 9.83
N TYR A 166 -22.77 27.65 11.02
CA TYR A 166 -21.38 28.10 11.12
C TYR A 166 -20.39 27.00 10.74
N ALA A 167 -20.66 25.75 11.10
CA ALA A 167 -19.87 24.60 10.65
C ALA A 167 -19.84 24.50 9.12
N ALA A 168 -20.97 24.74 8.45
CA ALA A 168 -21.02 24.76 6.99
C ALA A 168 -20.16 25.86 6.37
N VAL A 169 -20.19 27.07 6.94
CA VAL A 169 -19.33 28.19 6.51
C VAL A 169 -17.85 27.85 6.70
N ARG A 170 -17.48 27.27 7.84
CA ARG A 170 -16.08 26.85 8.09
C ARG A 170 -15.61 25.79 7.09
N ILE A 171 -16.44 24.78 6.81
CA ILE A 171 -16.14 23.74 5.81
C ILE A 171 -15.95 24.37 4.42
N GLN A 172 -16.84 25.27 4.01
CA GLN A 172 -16.73 25.95 2.72
C GLN A 172 -15.45 26.78 2.63
N ARG A 173 -15.09 27.52 3.69
CA ARG A 173 -13.86 28.30 3.73
C ARG A 173 -12.61 27.43 3.65
N MET A 174 -12.58 26.33 4.42
CA MET A 174 -11.50 25.36 4.41
C MET A 174 -11.35 24.70 3.03
N ARG A 175 -12.46 24.29 2.39
CA ARG A 175 -12.45 23.73 1.03
C ARG A 175 -11.81 24.68 0.02
N GLY A 176 -12.23 25.94 0.01
CA GLY A 176 -11.63 26.95 -0.86
C GLY A 176 -10.15 27.22 -0.54
N GLN A 177 -9.71 27.00 0.71
CA GLN A 177 -8.31 27.06 1.08
C GLN A 177 -7.53 25.84 0.56
N LEU A 178 -8.13 24.65 0.63
CA LEU A 178 -7.55 23.41 0.12
C LEU A 178 -7.39 23.46 -1.40
N ASP A 179 -8.38 23.94 -2.15
CA ASP A 179 -8.29 24.12 -3.60
C ASP A 179 -7.15 25.08 -3.99
N ARG A 180 -7.01 26.19 -3.26
CA ARG A 180 -5.87 27.11 -3.44
C ARG A 180 -4.53 26.42 -3.18
N SER A 181 -4.44 25.62 -2.13
CA SER A 181 -3.23 24.85 -1.82
C SER A 181 -2.94 23.78 -2.87
N ARG A 182 -3.95 23.14 -3.47
CA ARG A 182 -3.77 22.17 -4.56
C ARG A 182 -3.23 22.82 -5.82
N ALA A 183 -3.80 23.96 -6.21
CA ALA A 183 -3.29 24.76 -7.32
C ALA A 183 -1.83 25.19 -7.09
N LEU A 184 -1.47 25.52 -5.84
CA LEU A 184 -0.09 25.82 -5.47
C LEU A 184 0.82 24.59 -5.62
N VAL A 185 0.42 23.42 -5.10
CA VAL A 185 1.18 22.17 -5.25
C VAL A 185 1.37 21.82 -6.73
N ALA A 186 0.32 21.89 -7.56
CA ALA A 186 0.42 21.69 -9.01
C ALA A 186 1.43 22.65 -9.66
N ALA A 187 1.41 23.92 -9.29
CA ALA A 187 2.34 24.92 -9.81
C ALA A 187 3.79 24.62 -9.37
N LEU A 188 4.00 24.14 -8.15
CA LEU A 188 5.31 23.74 -7.64
C LEU A 188 5.82 22.44 -8.30
N ASP A 189 4.95 21.48 -8.62
CA ASP A 189 5.38 20.21 -9.21
C ASP A 189 5.60 20.29 -10.73
N SER A 190 5.13 21.36 -11.35
CA SER A 190 5.27 21.56 -12.79
C SER A 190 6.73 21.72 -13.24
N THR A 191 7.10 21.04 -14.34
CA THR A 191 8.43 21.15 -14.96
C THR A 191 8.30 21.52 -16.44
N PRO A 192 8.89 22.64 -16.90
CA PRO A 192 9.65 23.63 -16.12
C PRO A 192 8.74 24.50 -15.25
N ARG A 193 9.21 25.02 -14.11
CA ARG A 193 8.43 25.94 -13.25
C ARG A 193 8.25 27.31 -13.90
N CYS A 194 7.28 28.08 -13.43
CA CYS A 194 7.17 29.49 -13.81
C CYS A 194 8.34 30.27 -13.20
N ALA A 195 9.04 31.09 -13.98
CA ALA A 195 10.23 31.82 -13.53
C ALA A 195 9.96 32.76 -12.34
N ASP A 196 8.81 33.43 -12.34
CA ASP A 196 8.40 34.29 -11.22
C ASP A 196 8.09 33.48 -9.95
N LEU A 197 7.52 32.29 -10.10
CA LEU A 197 7.31 31.36 -8.98
C LEU A 197 8.65 30.83 -8.46
N GLU A 198 9.60 30.53 -9.35
CA GLU A 198 10.95 30.10 -9.00
C GLU A 198 11.69 31.18 -8.19
N GLY A 199 11.55 32.46 -8.58
CA GLY A 199 12.02 33.59 -7.80
C GLY A 199 11.31 33.73 -6.44
N ALA A 200 10.00 33.47 -6.39
CA ALA A 200 9.22 33.55 -5.14
C ALA A 200 9.58 32.46 -4.13
N ILE A 201 10.03 31.29 -4.59
CA ILE A 201 10.45 30.16 -3.72
C ILE A 201 11.94 30.14 -3.41
N ALA A 202 12.76 31.04 -3.97
CA ALA A 202 14.21 31.02 -3.80
C ALA A 202 14.68 31.09 -2.32
N MET A 203 13.89 31.73 -1.45
CA MET A 203 14.16 31.84 0.00
C MET A 203 13.33 30.87 0.85
N TRP A 204 12.58 29.97 0.21
CA TRP A 204 11.73 29.02 0.91
C TRP A 204 12.57 27.85 1.45
N ASP A 205 12.36 27.50 2.71
CA ASP A 205 13.00 26.40 3.43
C ASP A 205 12.47 25.01 3.01
N GLY A 206 11.62 24.94 1.99
CA GLY A 206 10.98 23.72 1.49
C GLY A 206 9.87 23.20 2.40
N ARG A 207 9.49 23.90 3.47
CA ARG A 207 8.46 23.46 4.42
C ARG A 207 7.11 24.15 4.14
N PRO A 208 6.04 23.39 3.86
CA PRO A 208 4.69 23.95 3.72
C PRO A 208 4.30 24.73 4.96
N SER A 209 3.81 25.96 4.79
CA SER A 209 3.29 26.77 5.89
C SER A 209 2.21 27.75 5.42
N PRO A 210 1.30 28.20 6.30
CA PRO A 210 0.29 29.20 5.95
C PRO A 210 0.88 30.54 5.47
N LEU A 211 2.06 30.91 5.98
CA LEU A 211 2.77 32.13 5.56
C LEU A 211 3.26 32.01 4.12
N TRP A 212 3.95 30.91 3.80
CA TRP A 212 4.45 30.65 2.45
C TRP A 212 3.30 30.42 1.47
N ARG A 213 2.24 29.71 1.88
CA ARG A 213 1.00 29.59 1.11
C ARG A 213 0.47 30.96 0.69
N LYS A 214 0.28 31.89 1.63
CA LYS A 214 -0.24 33.24 1.32
C LYS A 214 0.68 34.02 0.36
N ARG A 215 2.00 33.86 0.51
CA ARG A 215 3.00 34.52 -0.34
C ARG A 215 2.96 34.02 -1.78
N MET A 216 2.84 32.70 -1.96
CA MET A 216 2.84 32.06 -3.27
C MET A 216 1.45 32.08 -3.93
N ASP A 217 0.37 32.02 -3.14
CA ASP A 217 -1.02 31.97 -3.60
C ASP A 217 -1.40 33.16 -4.49
N ARG A 218 -0.94 34.38 -4.15
CA ARG A 218 -1.19 35.57 -4.99
C ARG A 218 -0.63 35.36 -6.39
N HIS A 219 0.62 34.91 -6.49
CA HIS A 219 1.25 34.69 -7.78
C HIS A 219 0.55 33.56 -8.56
N VAL A 220 0.27 32.43 -7.91
CA VAL A 220 -0.41 31.29 -8.55
C VAL A 220 -1.79 31.69 -9.08
N ARG A 221 -2.50 32.57 -8.37
CA ARG A 221 -3.81 33.10 -8.80
C ARG A 221 -3.73 34.15 -9.90
N ASP A 222 -2.67 34.94 -10.00
CA ASP A 222 -2.59 36.04 -10.98
C ASP A 222 -1.81 35.63 -12.25
N CYS A 223 -1.02 34.55 -12.19
CA CYS A 223 -0.20 34.07 -13.28
C CYS A 223 -0.93 33.05 -14.18
N ARG A 224 -1.14 33.41 -15.45
CA ARG A 224 -1.80 32.54 -16.44
C ARG A 224 -1.08 31.20 -16.66
N ILE A 225 0.25 31.17 -16.52
CA ILE A 225 1.03 29.93 -16.65
C ILE A 225 0.75 28.99 -15.49
N CYS A 226 0.73 29.51 -14.26
CA CYS A 226 0.41 28.74 -13.06
C CYS A 226 -1.05 28.25 -13.06
N GLN A 227 -2.00 29.11 -13.47
CA GLN A 227 -3.40 28.73 -13.64
C GLN A 227 -3.60 27.63 -14.70
N GLY A 228 -2.90 27.70 -15.83
CA GLY A 228 -2.99 26.68 -16.88
C GLY A 228 -2.49 25.30 -16.44
N ARG A 229 -1.70 25.23 -15.36
CA ARG A 229 -1.16 23.98 -14.80
C ARG A 229 -2.04 23.37 -13.71
N SER A 230 -2.91 24.17 -13.10
CA SER A 230 -3.90 23.72 -12.11
C SER A 230 -5.31 23.51 -12.68
N GLY A 231 -5.53 23.84 -13.96
CA GLY A 231 -6.86 23.95 -14.60
C GLY A 231 -7.61 22.65 -14.94
N GLY A 232 -7.26 21.51 -14.36
CA GLY A 232 -7.88 20.20 -14.65
C GLY A 232 -8.30 19.41 -13.42
N GLU A 233 -8.30 20.02 -12.23
CA GLU A 233 -8.48 19.30 -10.97
C GLU A 233 -9.91 18.81 -10.77
N VAL A 234 -10.08 17.49 -10.55
CA VAL A 234 -11.32 16.90 -10.05
C VAL A 234 -11.68 17.54 -8.70
N ALA A 235 -12.97 17.86 -8.51
CA ALA A 235 -13.43 18.49 -7.28
C ALA A 235 -13.11 17.60 -6.07
N VAL A 236 -12.58 18.20 -4.99
CA VAL A 236 -12.04 17.46 -3.84
C VAL A 236 -13.05 16.47 -3.29
N GLU A 237 -14.33 16.82 -3.31
CA GLU A 237 -15.44 15.97 -2.83
C GLU A 237 -15.42 14.60 -3.47
N HIS A 238 -15.19 14.54 -4.79
CA HIS A 238 -15.15 13.29 -5.54
C HIS A 238 -13.87 12.49 -5.30
N LEU A 239 -12.79 13.16 -4.89
CA LEU A 239 -11.53 12.52 -4.51
C LEU A 239 -11.58 11.86 -3.13
N LEU A 240 -12.45 12.35 -2.24
CA LEU A 240 -12.58 11.86 -0.86
C LEU A 240 -13.54 10.67 -0.70
N VAL A 241 -14.42 10.43 -1.67
CA VAL A 241 -15.34 9.27 -1.66
C VAL A 241 -14.54 7.97 -1.81
N GLY A 242 -14.69 7.07 -0.83
CA GLY A 242 -14.03 5.75 -0.81
C GLY A 242 -12.68 5.68 -0.10
N CYS A 243 -12.29 6.72 0.65
CA CYS A 243 -11.10 6.67 1.50
C CYS A 243 -11.41 5.96 2.83
N ALA A 244 -11.00 4.69 2.95
CA ALA A 244 -11.17 3.90 4.15
C ALA A 244 -10.46 4.52 5.37
N LEU A 245 -11.03 4.32 6.56
CA LEU A 245 -10.36 4.61 7.84
C LEU A 245 -9.03 3.86 7.90
N LEU A 246 -7.98 4.55 8.35
CA LEU A 246 -6.71 3.90 8.61
C LEU A 246 -6.86 2.94 9.81
N PRO A 247 -6.28 1.73 9.73
CA PRO A 247 -6.33 0.79 10.84
C PRO A 247 -5.55 1.36 12.02
N VAL A 248 -6.11 1.21 13.22
CA VAL A 248 -5.47 1.63 14.47
C VAL A 248 -4.32 0.67 14.79
N PRO A 249 -3.14 1.16 15.23
CA PRO A 249 -2.07 0.31 15.73
C PRO A 249 -2.55 -0.64 16.82
N ALA A 250 -2.08 -1.90 16.77
CA ALA A 250 -2.46 -2.92 17.74
C ALA A 250 -2.03 -2.55 19.17
N ALA A 251 -0.88 -1.89 19.33
CA ALA A 251 -0.38 -1.39 20.62
C ALA A 251 -1.34 -0.36 21.24
N LEU A 252 -1.85 0.57 20.45
CA LEU A 252 -2.81 1.58 20.91
C LEU A 252 -4.16 0.96 21.25
N THR A 253 -4.58 -0.07 20.50
CA THR A 253 -5.77 -0.87 20.82
C THR A 253 -5.58 -1.59 22.15
N ALA A 254 -4.43 -2.23 22.37
CA ALA A 254 -4.10 -2.93 23.61
C ALA A 254 -3.93 -1.97 24.81
N ALA A 255 -3.36 -0.78 24.62
CA ALA A 255 -3.20 0.21 25.69
C ALA A 255 -4.56 0.77 26.15
N THR A 256 -5.48 1.00 25.20
CA THR A 256 -6.81 1.55 25.50
C THR A 256 -7.79 0.52 26.03
N THR A 257 -7.69 -0.76 25.66
CA THR A 257 -8.56 -1.83 26.19
C THR A 257 -7.92 -2.66 27.32
N GLY A 258 -6.59 -2.68 27.43
CA GLY A 258 -5.81 -3.52 28.35
C GLY A 258 -5.34 -2.80 29.62
N GLY A 259 -5.24 -1.46 29.61
CA GLY A 259 -4.96 -0.66 30.82
C GLY A 259 -6.05 -0.73 31.90
N MET A 260 -7.13 -1.48 31.67
CA MET A 260 -8.27 -1.65 32.58
C MET A 260 -8.24 -2.98 33.38
N THR A 261 -7.27 -3.86 33.12
CA THR A 261 -6.96 -5.01 33.99
C THR A 261 -5.86 -4.63 34.97
N GLY A 262 -6.23 -3.96 36.06
CA GLY A 262 -5.29 -3.64 37.13
C GLY A 262 -4.79 -4.89 37.84
N ALA A 263 -3.49 -5.15 37.77
CA ALA A 263 -2.73 -5.84 38.80
C ALA A 263 -1.30 -5.26 38.85
N GLY A 264 -0.97 -4.59 39.96
CA GLY A 264 0.42 -4.29 40.34
C GLY A 264 0.88 -2.86 40.12
N THR A 265 0.99 -2.11 41.22
CA THR A 265 1.63 -0.81 41.38
C THR A 265 3.08 -0.78 40.87
N GLY A 266 3.38 0.18 39.99
CA GLY A 266 4.73 0.52 39.53
C GLY A 266 4.73 1.86 38.78
N SER A 267 4.66 2.94 39.54
CA SER A 267 4.98 4.35 39.24
C SER A 267 5.02 4.80 37.78
N VAL A 268 3.92 5.41 37.32
CA VAL A 268 3.92 6.35 36.18
C VAL A 268 4.32 7.73 36.72
N SER A 269 5.61 8.00 36.84
CA SER A 269 6.16 9.35 37.01
C SER A 269 7.64 9.37 36.66
N ALA A 270 8.04 10.46 36.00
CA ALA A 270 9.40 10.84 35.61
C ALA A 270 9.91 10.38 34.23
N VAL A 271 9.38 11.00 33.16
CA VAL A 271 10.23 11.54 32.07
C VAL A 271 9.64 12.88 31.61
N ALA A 272 9.57 13.85 32.52
CA ALA A 272 9.38 15.26 32.15
C ALA A 272 10.18 16.12 33.14
N GLY A 273 11.30 16.67 32.65
CA GLY A 273 12.03 17.75 33.32
C GLY A 273 13.24 17.30 34.14
N GLY A 274 14.42 17.32 33.53
CA GLY A 274 15.68 17.28 34.29
C GLY A 274 16.89 16.91 33.46
N LEU A 275 17.34 17.80 32.57
CA LEU A 275 18.75 17.98 32.18
C LEU A 275 18.86 19.15 31.18
N ARG A 276 18.78 20.38 31.70
CA ARG A 276 19.49 21.51 31.12
C ARG A 276 20.58 21.91 32.11
N ARG A 277 21.81 22.03 31.58
CA ARG A 277 23.07 22.53 32.17
C ARG A 277 23.96 21.52 32.91
N ALA A 278 24.87 20.91 32.15
CA ALA A 278 26.31 21.20 32.25
C ALA A 278 26.99 20.60 31.00
N GLY A 279 27.88 21.36 30.38
CA GLY A 279 28.46 21.01 29.08
C GLY A 279 29.71 20.13 29.14
N ILE A 280 30.22 19.91 27.92
CA ILE A 280 31.59 19.50 27.54
C ILE A 280 31.81 17.98 27.37
N ALA A 281 32.18 17.66 26.11
CA ALA A 281 33.05 16.58 25.61
C ALA A 281 32.61 15.11 25.75
N GLY A 282 32.27 14.52 24.59
CA GLY A 282 32.98 13.37 24.03
C GLY A 282 32.82 11.97 24.68
N VAL A 283 32.83 10.99 23.78
CA VAL A 283 33.18 9.56 23.96
C VAL A 283 32.01 8.57 24.06
N ALA A 284 31.97 7.74 23.01
CA ALA A 284 31.75 6.30 22.92
C ALA A 284 30.97 5.52 24.00
N ALA A 285 30.14 4.61 23.47
CA ALA A 285 29.81 3.27 23.96
C ALA A 285 30.30 2.85 25.35
N THR A 286 29.36 2.41 26.21
CA THR A 286 29.45 1.10 26.87
C THR A 286 28.07 0.65 27.36
N ALA A 287 27.82 -0.65 27.16
CA ALA A 287 26.69 -1.41 27.67
C ALA A 287 26.75 -1.56 29.20
N VAL A 288 25.58 -1.71 29.83
CA VAL A 288 25.45 -2.44 31.11
C VAL A 288 24.27 -3.41 30.99
N LEU A 289 24.63 -4.69 30.86
CA LEU A 289 23.81 -5.84 31.22
C LEU A 289 23.51 -5.80 32.73
N ALA A 290 22.25 -6.05 33.10
CA ALA A 290 21.91 -6.52 34.44
C ALA A 290 21.02 -7.77 34.32
N ILE A 291 21.66 -8.93 34.44
CA ILE A 291 21.04 -10.22 34.72
C ILE A 291 20.88 -10.34 36.24
N ALA A 292 19.65 -10.59 36.69
CA ALA A 292 19.33 -11.33 37.91
C ALA A 292 18.00 -12.05 37.58
N GLY A 293 17.88 -13.38 37.51
CA GLY A 293 18.46 -14.39 38.38
C GLY A 293 17.46 -14.69 39.50
N GLY A 294 16.45 -15.53 39.24
CA GLY A 294 15.40 -15.83 40.21
C GLY A 294 14.40 -16.87 39.72
N SER A 295 14.81 -18.13 39.80
CA SER A 295 14.04 -19.35 39.59
C SER A 295 12.75 -19.42 40.43
N TYR A 296 11.62 -19.72 39.78
CA TYR A 296 10.48 -20.40 40.41
C TYR A 296 10.24 -21.73 39.71
N ALA A 297 10.39 -22.80 40.50
CA ALA A 297 10.11 -24.17 40.13
C ALA A 297 8.60 -24.35 39.86
N TYR A 298 8.25 -24.81 38.66
CA TYR A 298 6.93 -25.39 38.41
C TYR A 298 6.99 -26.85 38.88
N MET A 299 6.43 -27.14 40.05
CA MET A 299 6.09 -28.52 40.40
C MET A 299 4.91 -28.95 39.53
N ALA A 300 5.17 -29.91 38.66
CA ALA A 300 4.15 -30.67 37.94
C ALA A 300 3.52 -31.71 38.88
N SER A 301 2.20 -31.75 38.90
CA SER A 301 1.38 -32.91 39.32
C SER A 301 -0.07 -32.70 38.87
N PRO A 302 -0.85 -33.78 38.68
CA PRO A 302 -1.38 -34.10 37.36
C PRO A 302 -2.86 -33.77 37.18
N ALA A 303 -3.27 -33.76 35.92
CA ALA A 303 -4.66 -33.71 35.48
C ALA A 303 -5.53 -34.81 36.13
N PRO A 304 -6.80 -34.55 36.44
CA PRO A 304 -7.78 -35.62 36.54
C PRO A 304 -8.19 -36.03 35.13
N ALA A 305 -8.06 -37.32 34.88
CA ALA A 305 -8.66 -38.04 33.76
C ALA A 305 -10.20 -38.07 33.89
N ALA A 306 -10.83 -38.61 32.83
CA ALA A 306 -12.24 -38.89 32.60
C ALA A 306 -13.04 -37.71 31.97
N GLN A 307 -13.81 -37.89 30.90
CA GLN A 307 -14.35 -39.11 30.30
C GLN A 307 -14.77 -38.80 28.85
N THR A 308 -14.61 -39.81 28.02
CA THR A 308 -15.23 -39.98 26.70
C THR A 308 -16.72 -39.67 26.72
N ALA A 309 -17.17 -38.77 25.85
CA ALA A 309 -18.56 -38.69 25.41
C ALA A 309 -18.60 -38.87 23.90
N VAL A 310 -18.89 -40.12 23.49
CA VAL A 310 -19.41 -40.44 22.18
C VAL A 310 -20.78 -39.79 22.08
N SER A 311 -21.03 -38.96 21.05
CA SER A 311 -22.39 -38.60 20.68
C SER A 311 -22.58 -38.78 19.18
N VAL A 312 -23.48 -39.73 18.90
CA VAL A 312 -23.95 -40.21 17.62
C VAL A 312 -24.79 -39.11 16.96
N ALA A 313 -24.47 -38.76 15.72
CA ALA A 313 -25.38 -37.97 14.89
C ALA A 313 -26.50 -38.88 14.37
N PRO A 314 -27.79 -38.51 14.48
CA PRO A 314 -28.86 -39.26 13.87
C PRO A 314 -28.92 -38.98 12.36
N SER A 315 -28.94 -40.07 11.60
CA SER A 315 -29.35 -40.10 10.19
C SER A 315 -30.81 -39.65 10.06
N VAL A 316 -31.08 -38.77 9.09
CA VAL A 316 -32.41 -38.65 8.48
C VAL A 316 -32.27 -38.95 7.00
N THR A 317 -32.70 -40.16 6.65
CA THR A 317 -33.06 -40.62 5.32
C THR A 317 -34.39 -40.02 4.87
N THR A 318 -34.67 -40.18 3.56
CA THR A 318 -35.89 -39.92 2.77
C THR A 318 -35.85 -38.60 1.97
N ALA A 319 -36.17 -38.56 0.68
CA ALA A 319 -36.52 -39.60 -0.29
C ALA A 319 -36.26 -39.11 -1.73
N VAL A 320 -35.87 -40.07 -2.55
CA VAL A 320 -35.86 -40.11 -4.03
C VAL A 320 -37.31 -40.09 -4.52
N SER A 321 -37.70 -39.39 -5.61
CA SER A 321 -37.79 -39.89 -7.01
C SER A 321 -38.80 -38.99 -7.81
N PRO A 322 -39.03 -39.14 -9.15
CA PRO A 322 -38.07 -38.92 -10.25
C PRO A 322 -38.70 -38.27 -11.53
N SER A 323 -37.88 -38.15 -12.60
CA SER A 323 -38.22 -38.19 -14.04
C SER A 323 -38.95 -36.97 -14.64
N VAL A 324 -38.66 -36.50 -15.87
CA VAL A 324 -38.66 -37.23 -17.15
C VAL A 324 -37.78 -36.52 -18.21
N SER A 325 -37.12 -37.33 -19.05
CA SER A 325 -36.39 -36.98 -20.28
C SER A 325 -37.31 -36.53 -21.42
N ALA A 326 -36.83 -35.62 -22.28
CA ALA A 326 -37.20 -35.63 -23.71
C ALA A 326 -36.07 -35.05 -24.58
N ALA A 327 -35.76 -35.80 -25.65
CA ALA A 327 -34.77 -35.57 -26.70
C ALA A 327 -35.36 -34.71 -27.86
N PRO A 328 -34.58 -34.36 -28.92
CA PRO A 328 -34.78 -33.14 -29.74
C PRO A 328 -35.33 -33.35 -31.17
N SER A 329 -35.53 -32.21 -31.88
CA SER A 329 -35.59 -31.95 -33.36
C SER A 329 -36.96 -31.45 -33.88
N PRO A 330 -37.09 -30.85 -35.10
CA PRO A 330 -36.11 -30.39 -36.11
C PRO A 330 -36.33 -28.94 -36.64
N SER A 331 -35.43 -28.50 -37.54
CA SER A 331 -35.52 -27.30 -38.40
C SER A 331 -36.71 -27.30 -39.37
N PRO A 332 -36.95 -26.16 -40.06
CA PRO A 332 -37.09 -26.22 -41.51
C PRO A 332 -36.23 -25.19 -42.27
N SER A 333 -35.92 -25.59 -43.50
CA SER A 333 -35.10 -24.93 -44.53
C SER A 333 -35.82 -23.83 -45.32
N GLY A 334 -35.03 -23.01 -46.02
CA GLY A 334 -35.40 -22.21 -47.21
C GLY A 334 -34.88 -20.77 -47.09
N ILE A 335 -34.15 -20.14 -48.02
CA ILE A 335 -33.97 -20.29 -49.47
C ILE A 335 -32.60 -19.66 -49.86
N ALA A 336 -31.89 -20.26 -50.83
CA ALA A 336 -30.69 -19.74 -51.51
C ALA A 336 -31.06 -18.77 -52.65
N SER A 337 -30.29 -17.73 -52.99
CA SER A 337 -29.20 -17.69 -53.99
C SER A 337 -29.01 -16.24 -54.50
N PRO A 338 -27.97 -15.87 -55.28
CA PRO A 338 -26.67 -16.53 -55.49
C PRO A 338 -25.45 -15.58 -55.40
N ALA A 339 -24.29 -16.22 -55.40
CA ALA A 339 -22.95 -15.67 -55.46
C ALA A 339 -22.59 -14.97 -56.79
N HIS A 340 -21.59 -14.09 -56.72
CA HIS A 340 -20.64 -13.87 -57.80
C HIS A 340 -19.24 -14.24 -57.34
N SER A 341 -18.76 -15.34 -57.89
CA SER A 341 -17.39 -15.83 -57.81
C SER A 341 -16.50 -15.01 -58.74
N LYS A 342 -15.33 -14.59 -58.25
CA LYS A 342 -14.14 -14.41 -59.10
C LYS A 342 -12.93 -15.06 -58.44
N THR A 343 -12.18 -15.72 -59.31
CA THR A 343 -11.20 -16.79 -59.07
C THR A 343 -9.79 -16.18 -59.08
N THR A 344 -9.04 -16.39 -57.98
CA THR A 344 -7.56 -16.51 -57.81
C THR A 344 -6.61 -15.42 -58.38
N PRO A 345 -5.44 -15.13 -57.75
CA PRO A 345 -4.34 -16.11 -57.63
C PRO A 345 -3.66 -16.20 -56.26
N ARG A 346 -3.02 -17.35 -56.10
CA ARG A 346 -2.12 -17.80 -55.03
C ARG A 346 -0.91 -16.87 -54.91
N THR A 347 -0.92 -15.98 -53.94
CA THR A 347 0.26 -15.22 -53.51
C THR A 347 0.90 -15.94 -52.33
N THR A 348 2.21 -16.16 -52.45
CA THR A 348 3.13 -16.60 -51.41
C THR A 348 2.70 -16.15 -50.01
N ALA A 349 2.53 -17.12 -49.11
CA ALA A 349 2.37 -16.88 -47.68
C ALA A 349 3.67 -16.25 -47.17
N GLU A 350 3.72 -14.93 -47.23
CA GLU A 350 4.56 -14.13 -46.37
C GLU A 350 3.99 -14.34 -44.96
N THR A 351 4.74 -15.08 -44.14
CA THR A 351 4.43 -15.30 -42.73
C THR A 351 4.38 -13.93 -42.06
N THR A 352 3.22 -13.29 -42.04
CA THR A 352 2.90 -12.25 -41.07
C THR A 352 3.09 -12.90 -39.71
N ALA A 353 4.20 -12.58 -39.06
CA ALA A 353 4.44 -12.91 -37.66
C ALA A 353 3.27 -12.32 -36.87
N GLU A 354 2.30 -13.15 -36.55
CA GLU A 354 1.25 -12.83 -35.61
C GLU A 354 1.93 -12.46 -34.29
N THR A 355 1.78 -11.20 -33.86
CA THR A 355 2.36 -10.67 -32.62
C THR A 355 1.95 -11.58 -31.48
N ALA A 356 2.91 -12.32 -30.90
CA ALA A 356 2.63 -13.15 -29.75
C ALA A 356 2.22 -12.24 -28.58
N PRO A 357 1.06 -12.44 -27.94
CA PRO A 357 0.63 -11.59 -26.84
C PRO A 357 1.56 -11.74 -25.64
N ALA A 358 1.55 -10.73 -24.77
CA ALA A 358 2.32 -10.72 -23.53
C ALA A 358 2.15 -12.03 -22.73
N SER A 359 3.27 -12.67 -22.41
CA SER A 359 3.24 -13.93 -21.70
C SER A 359 2.95 -13.69 -20.22
N ARG A 360 1.87 -14.29 -19.69
CA ARG A 360 1.55 -14.22 -18.26
C ARG A 360 2.53 -15.02 -17.39
N TRP A 361 3.32 -15.89 -18.01
CA TRP A 361 4.21 -16.83 -17.32
C TRP A 361 5.64 -16.73 -17.87
N ALA A 362 6.62 -17.02 -17.01
CA ALA A 362 8.00 -17.12 -17.45
C ALA A 362 8.18 -18.41 -18.29
N GLY A 363 8.37 -18.25 -19.60
CA GLY A 363 8.66 -19.33 -20.54
C GLY A 363 10.14 -19.59 -20.75
N TRP A 364 10.99 -19.12 -19.84
CA TRP A 364 12.42 -19.00 -20.03
C TRP A 364 13.19 -19.35 -18.75
N PRO A 365 14.46 -19.77 -18.87
CA PRO A 365 15.36 -19.87 -17.72
C PRO A 365 15.48 -18.53 -17.00
N VAL A 366 15.27 -18.51 -15.68
CA VAL A 366 15.24 -17.25 -14.91
C VAL A 366 16.62 -17.00 -14.29
N PRO A 367 17.23 -15.80 -14.42
CA PRO A 367 18.49 -15.47 -13.75
C PRO A 367 18.42 -15.75 -12.24
N GLY A 368 19.32 -16.59 -11.75
CA GLY A 368 19.52 -16.84 -10.32
C GLY A 368 20.79 -16.15 -9.83
N PRO A 369 21.19 -16.36 -8.57
CA PRO A 369 22.43 -15.77 -8.03
C PRO A 369 23.68 -16.15 -8.85
N GLU A 370 23.67 -17.35 -9.43
CA GLU A 370 24.78 -17.93 -10.20
C GLU A 370 24.72 -17.59 -11.70
N THR A 371 23.57 -17.11 -12.20
CA THR A 371 23.39 -16.78 -13.62
C THR A 371 23.06 -15.31 -13.73
N ARG A 372 24.06 -14.50 -14.06
CA ARG A 372 23.89 -13.06 -14.21
C ARG A 372 22.96 -12.74 -15.39
N ALA A 373 22.19 -11.67 -15.25
CA ALA A 373 21.51 -11.07 -16.39
C ALA A 373 22.56 -10.73 -17.47
N SER A 374 22.21 -10.95 -18.73
CA SER A 374 23.13 -10.76 -19.85
C SER A 374 22.38 -10.19 -21.05
N TYR A 375 22.85 -9.05 -21.53
CA TYR A 375 22.17 -8.24 -22.53
C TYR A 375 23.08 -7.99 -23.74
N GLU A 376 22.55 -8.22 -24.94
CA GLU A 376 23.19 -7.95 -26.22
C GLU A 376 22.52 -6.73 -26.87
N ASN A 377 23.29 -5.68 -27.14
CA ASN A 377 22.81 -4.54 -27.92
C ASN A 377 22.80 -4.91 -29.40
N LEU A 378 21.63 -4.87 -30.05
CA LEU A 378 21.49 -5.27 -31.45
C LEU A 378 21.83 -4.13 -32.44
N GLY A 379 22.08 -2.91 -31.94
CA GLY A 379 22.51 -1.77 -32.76
C GLY A 379 21.39 -1.09 -33.55
N ASP A 380 20.15 -1.58 -33.44
CA ASP A 380 18.95 -1.08 -34.11
C ASP A 380 17.99 -0.35 -33.13
N GLY A 381 18.49 0.05 -31.96
CA GLY A 381 17.66 0.61 -30.89
C GLY A 381 16.98 -0.44 -30.00
N THR A 382 17.31 -1.72 -30.17
CA THR A 382 16.81 -2.82 -29.33
C THR A 382 17.93 -3.53 -28.55
N VAL A 383 17.52 -4.24 -27.50
CA VAL A 383 18.41 -5.05 -26.65
C VAL A 383 17.81 -6.42 -26.49
N ARG A 384 18.60 -7.46 -26.78
CA ARG A 384 18.23 -8.84 -26.51
C ARG A 384 18.70 -9.25 -25.13
N ASP A 385 17.79 -9.71 -24.29
CA ASP A 385 18.12 -10.46 -23.09
C ASP A 385 18.50 -11.88 -23.49
N THR A 386 19.79 -12.22 -23.38
CA THR A 386 20.33 -13.52 -23.81
C THR A 386 19.93 -14.66 -22.88
N VAL A 387 19.37 -14.37 -21.70
CA VAL A 387 18.88 -15.38 -20.76
C VAL A 387 17.41 -15.68 -21.03
N THR A 388 16.58 -14.64 -21.20
CA THR A 388 15.14 -14.81 -21.40
C THR A 388 14.73 -14.96 -22.87
N GLY A 389 15.61 -14.57 -23.78
CA GLY A 389 15.34 -14.46 -25.22
C GLY A 389 14.52 -13.23 -25.60
N LEU A 390 13.97 -12.49 -24.63
CA LEU A 390 13.14 -11.31 -24.87
C LEU A 390 13.94 -10.20 -25.55
N VAL A 391 13.31 -9.53 -26.51
CA VAL A 391 13.88 -8.36 -27.18
C VAL A 391 13.15 -7.12 -26.69
N TRP A 392 13.89 -6.16 -26.15
CA TRP A 392 13.37 -4.96 -25.51
C TRP A 392 13.70 -3.73 -26.33
N GLN A 393 12.83 -2.72 -26.28
CA GLN A 393 13.27 -1.36 -26.63
C GLN A 393 14.47 -1.01 -25.74
N ARG A 394 15.53 -0.43 -26.32
CA ARG A 394 16.73 0.00 -25.58
C ARG A 394 16.44 1.26 -24.76
N GLU A 395 15.78 2.23 -25.36
CA GLU A 395 15.30 3.44 -24.68
C GLU A 395 13.81 3.31 -24.36
N ALA A 396 13.40 3.84 -23.20
CA ALA A 396 11.99 3.88 -22.84
C ALA A 396 11.24 4.90 -23.70
N ALA A 397 9.92 4.79 -23.76
CA ALA A 397 9.09 5.79 -24.42
C ALA A 397 9.30 7.18 -23.79
N ALA A 398 9.39 8.22 -24.62
CA ALA A 398 9.75 9.58 -24.18
C ALA A 398 8.69 10.28 -23.32
N ARG A 399 7.43 9.84 -23.39
CA ARG A 399 6.31 10.39 -22.62
C ARG A 399 5.62 9.31 -21.80
N THR A 400 4.81 9.73 -20.85
CA THR A 400 3.92 8.86 -20.08
C THR A 400 2.62 8.60 -20.84
N TYR A 401 1.97 7.49 -20.51
CA TYR A 401 0.75 7.03 -21.18
C TYR A 401 -0.25 6.51 -20.16
N THR A 402 -1.54 6.69 -20.41
CA THR A 402 -2.59 5.89 -19.74
C THR A 402 -2.43 4.41 -20.11
N PHE A 403 -3.04 3.51 -19.34
CA PHE A 403 -2.90 2.06 -19.59
C PHE A 403 -3.38 1.64 -20.98
N ALA A 404 -4.48 2.21 -21.47
CA ALA A 404 -5.00 1.94 -22.80
C ALA A 404 -4.06 2.47 -23.89
N GLN A 405 -3.56 3.69 -23.73
CA GLN A 405 -2.61 4.29 -24.67
C GLN A 405 -1.26 3.56 -24.66
N ALA A 406 -0.82 3.03 -23.52
CA ALA A 406 0.43 2.29 -23.38
C ALA A 406 0.41 0.99 -24.18
N LYS A 407 -0.73 0.28 -24.17
CA LYS A 407 -0.94 -0.91 -25.01
C LYS A 407 -0.90 -0.55 -26.49
N ALA A 408 -1.70 0.44 -26.90
CA ALA A 408 -1.73 0.90 -28.28
C ALA A 408 -0.35 1.36 -28.77
N TYR A 409 0.39 2.12 -27.94
CA TYR A 409 1.74 2.57 -28.25
C TYR A 409 2.68 1.40 -28.56
N CYS A 410 2.65 0.34 -27.74
CA CYS A 410 3.48 -0.82 -28.00
C CYS A 410 3.01 -1.60 -29.23
N ASP A 411 1.70 -1.84 -29.38
CA ASP A 411 1.18 -2.64 -30.49
C ASP A 411 1.46 -2.01 -31.87
N GLU A 412 1.53 -0.66 -31.94
CA GLU A 412 1.77 0.10 -33.17
C GLU A 412 3.26 0.39 -33.45
N LEU A 413 4.14 0.17 -32.48
CA LEU A 413 5.56 0.53 -32.57
C LEU A 413 6.25 -0.19 -33.74
N ASP A 414 7.03 0.53 -34.54
CA ASP A 414 7.84 0.03 -35.66
C ASP A 414 7.12 -0.95 -36.61
N GLY A 415 5.82 -0.75 -36.85
CA GLY A 415 5.02 -1.60 -37.74
C GLY A 415 4.56 -2.93 -37.13
N GLY A 416 4.70 -3.12 -35.81
CA GLY A 416 4.12 -4.23 -35.06
C GLY A 416 5.13 -5.22 -34.47
N GLY A 417 4.60 -6.29 -33.88
CA GLY A 417 5.38 -7.35 -33.23
C GLY A 417 5.83 -7.04 -31.79
N TRP A 418 5.49 -5.86 -31.28
CA TRP A 418 5.75 -5.42 -29.91
C TRP A 418 4.48 -5.50 -29.06
N HIS A 419 4.66 -5.64 -27.75
CA HIS A 419 3.58 -5.54 -26.78
C HIS A 419 4.04 -4.88 -25.49
N LEU A 420 3.06 -4.38 -24.74
CA LEU A 420 3.29 -3.91 -23.37
C LEU A 420 3.63 -5.13 -22.47
N PRO A 421 4.78 -5.13 -21.77
CA PRO A 421 5.29 -6.31 -21.08
C PRO A 421 4.35 -6.75 -19.96
N ALA A 422 4.13 -8.05 -19.81
CA ALA A 422 3.50 -8.59 -18.61
C ALA A 422 4.38 -8.32 -17.37
N ARG A 423 3.80 -8.41 -16.17
CA ARG A 423 4.53 -8.22 -14.91
C ARG A 423 5.80 -9.09 -14.85
N VAL A 424 5.68 -10.38 -15.18
CA VAL A 424 6.82 -11.31 -15.16
C VAL A 424 7.90 -10.97 -16.20
N GLU A 425 7.52 -10.45 -17.37
CA GLU A 425 8.45 -9.97 -18.39
C GLU A 425 9.19 -8.72 -17.87
N LEU A 426 8.47 -7.70 -17.39
CA LEU A 426 9.12 -6.47 -16.92
C LEU A 426 9.96 -6.69 -15.65
N SER A 427 9.55 -7.62 -14.77
CA SER A 427 10.36 -8.02 -13.62
C SER A 427 11.67 -8.71 -14.01
N SER A 428 11.79 -9.28 -15.23
CA SER A 428 13.01 -10.00 -15.63
C SER A 428 14.21 -9.08 -15.81
N ILE A 429 13.97 -7.81 -16.15
CA ILE A 429 15.02 -6.80 -16.36
C ILE A 429 15.32 -5.96 -15.11
N VAL A 430 14.60 -6.15 -14.01
CA VAL A 430 14.85 -5.44 -12.74
C VAL A 430 16.12 -5.95 -12.06
N ASP A 431 17.02 -5.04 -11.72
CA ASP A 431 18.23 -5.32 -10.96
C ASP A 431 18.11 -4.83 -9.52
N HIS A 432 17.73 -5.73 -8.60
CA HIS A 432 17.54 -5.44 -7.18
C HIS A 432 18.84 -5.12 -6.42
N SER A 433 20.01 -5.36 -7.02
CA SER A 433 21.30 -4.97 -6.46
C SER A 433 21.60 -3.47 -6.61
N ARG A 434 20.73 -2.74 -7.31
CA ARG A 434 20.88 -1.33 -7.64
C ARG A 434 19.61 -0.54 -7.36
N SER A 435 19.77 0.77 -7.20
CA SER A 435 18.66 1.71 -7.13
C SER A 435 18.96 2.98 -7.90
N SER A 436 17.91 3.64 -8.39
CA SER A 436 17.95 4.91 -9.12
C SER A 436 18.90 4.93 -10.34
N PRO A 437 18.66 4.11 -11.39
CA PRO A 437 17.58 3.13 -11.50
C PRO A 437 18.03 1.67 -11.23
N ALA A 438 17.09 0.84 -10.79
CA ALA A 438 17.19 -0.60 -10.53
C ALA A 438 17.17 -1.43 -11.84
N ILE A 439 18.09 -1.15 -12.74
CA ILE A 439 18.25 -1.82 -14.05
C ILE A 439 19.71 -1.69 -14.52
N ASP A 440 20.14 -2.56 -15.43
CA ASP A 440 21.43 -2.39 -16.11
C ASP A 440 21.40 -1.15 -17.03
N THR A 441 21.98 -0.05 -16.56
CA THR A 441 22.02 1.23 -17.28
C THR A 441 22.92 1.25 -18.52
N ARG A 442 23.78 0.23 -18.72
CA ARG A 442 24.56 0.11 -19.97
C ARG A 442 23.71 -0.52 -21.07
N ALA A 443 22.91 -1.52 -20.70
CA ALA A 443 21.93 -2.14 -21.58
C ALA A 443 20.75 -1.18 -21.85
N PHE A 444 20.22 -0.54 -20.81
CA PHE A 444 19.02 0.31 -20.86
C PHE A 444 19.32 1.76 -20.46
N PRO A 445 20.03 2.52 -21.31
CA PRO A 445 20.39 3.90 -21.01
C PRO A 445 19.16 4.79 -20.85
N GLY A 446 19.29 5.86 -20.06
CA GLY A 446 18.23 6.87 -19.91
C GLY A 446 16.97 6.41 -19.19
N THR A 447 16.94 5.20 -18.60
CA THR A 447 15.76 4.70 -17.88
C THR A 447 15.43 5.58 -16.67
N PRO A 448 14.26 6.27 -16.62
CA PRO A 448 13.88 7.06 -15.46
C PRO A 448 13.62 6.17 -14.24
N PRO A 449 14.02 6.57 -13.03
CA PRO A 449 13.74 5.85 -11.79
C PRO A 449 12.29 6.13 -11.34
N ARG A 450 11.33 5.69 -12.14
CA ARG A 450 9.89 5.90 -11.97
C ARG A 450 9.12 4.61 -12.22
N PHE A 451 7.81 4.66 -12.05
CA PHE A 451 6.90 3.57 -12.37
C PHE A 451 6.71 3.36 -13.88
N PHE A 452 6.74 2.10 -14.28
CA PHE A 452 6.49 1.63 -15.64
C PHE A 452 5.26 0.73 -15.67
N TRP A 453 4.47 0.87 -16.72
CA TRP A 453 3.33 0.01 -16.98
C TRP A 453 3.75 -1.42 -17.27
N THR A 454 2.98 -2.36 -16.74
CA THR A 454 2.87 -3.71 -17.28
C THR A 454 1.53 -3.87 -17.99
N SER A 455 1.33 -4.88 -18.83
CA SER A 455 0.04 -5.24 -19.42
C SER A 455 -0.87 -6.05 -18.49
N THR A 456 -0.36 -6.43 -17.31
CA THR A 456 -1.06 -7.29 -16.35
C THR A 456 -2.10 -6.47 -15.55
N PRO A 457 -3.41 -6.72 -15.70
CA PRO A 457 -4.43 -6.08 -14.86
C PRO A 457 -4.37 -6.64 -13.43
N TRP A 458 -4.80 -5.86 -12.44
CA TRP A 458 -4.95 -6.38 -11.08
C TRP A 458 -6.28 -7.14 -10.95
N ALA A 459 -6.23 -8.41 -10.53
CA ALA A 459 -7.37 -9.32 -10.58
C ALA A 459 -8.55 -8.97 -9.65
N VAL A 460 -8.36 -8.10 -8.65
CA VAL A 460 -9.34 -7.84 -7.59
C VAL A 460 -10.39 -6.78 -7.97
N THR A 461 -9.96 -5.62 -8.45
CA THR A 461 -10.87 -4.49 -8.69
C THR A 461 -11.30 -4.40 -10.15
N LYS A 462 -12.61 -4.46 -10.38
CA LYS A 462 -13.21 -4.24 -11.70
C LYS A 462 -13.60 -2.78 -11.94
N THR A 463 -13.76 -1.97 -10.88
CA THR A 463 -14.10 -0.54 -10.99
C THR A 463 -13.63 0.23 -9.75
N PRO A 464 -12.72 1.21 -9.88
CA PRO A 464 -11.94 1.51 -11.08
C PRO A 464 -10.99 0.36 -11.44
N LEU A 465 -10.68 0.21 -12.73
CA LEU A 465 -9.73 -0.79 -13.20
C LEU A 465 -8.31 -0.40 -12.78
N ARG A 466 -7.55 -1.39 -12.35
CA ARG A 466 -6.14 -1.23 -11.95
C ARG A 466 -5.24 -2.16 -12.73
N ALA A 467 -3.96 -1.84 -12.81
CA ALA A 467 -2.95 -2.67 -13.42
C ALA A 467 -1.64 -2.62 -12.63
N TRP A 468 -0.81 -3.63 -12.84
CA TRP A 468 0.50 -3.71 -12.22
C TRP A 468 1.47 -2.72 -12.86
N ILE A 469 2.28 -2.11 -12.00
CA ILE A 469 3.38 -1.22 -12.35
C ILE A 469 4.65 -1.69 -11.65
N ILE A 470 5.81 -1.43 -12.24
CA ILE A 470 7.13 -1.70 -11.63
C ILE A 470 7.87 -0.37 -11.45
N ASN A 471 8.36 -0.10 -10.24
CA ASN A 471 9.18 1.07 -9.97
C ASN A 471 10.65 0.78 -10.27
N PHE A 472 11.25 1.46 -11.23
CA PHE A 472 12.69 1.37 -11.46
C PHE A 472 13.51 2.25 -10.51
N TYR A 473 12.92 2.97 -9.54
CA TYR A 473 13.73 3.55 -8.46
C TYR A 473 14.38 2.45 -7.60
N GLU A 474 13.61 1.48 -7.12
CA GLU A 474 14.09 0.41 -6.23
C GLU A 474 13.81 -1.02 -6.71
N GLY A 475 12.98 -1.23 -7.73
CA GLY A 475 12.57 -2.56 -8.22
C GLY A 475 11.21 -3.06 -7.71
N LEU A 476 10.42 -2.18 -7.07
CA LEU A 476 9.13 -2.52 -6.47
C LEU A 476 8.07 -2.92 -7.51
N ALA A 477 7.42 -4.08 -7.35
CA ALA A 477 6.23 -4.46 -8.11
C ALA A 477 4.96 -4.09 -7.34
N SER A 478 4.13 -3.21 -7.91
CA SER A 478 2.96 -2.61 -7.25
C SER A 478 1.68 -2.74 -8.08
N ASN A 479 0.60 -3.20 -7.47
CA ASN A 479 -0.77 -3.25 -8.00
C ASN A 479 -1.60 -1.96 -7.76
N GLY A 480 -0.94 -0.86 -7.39
CA GLY A 480 -1.61 0.36 -6.93
C GLY A 480 -2.08 1.32 -8.02
N ALA A 481 -1.78 1.07 -9.30
CA ALA A 481 -2.04 2.02 -10.38
C ALA A 481 -3.45 1.89 -10.96
N PHE A 482 -4.20 2.98 -10.99
CA PHE A 482 -5.44 3.10 -11.75
C PHE A 482 -5.12 3.26 -13.24
N GLN A 483 -5.92 2.62 -14.10
CA GLN A 483 -5.64 2.55 -15.54
C GLN A 483 -5.76 3.90 -16.28
N ASP A 484 -6.36 4.91 -15.64
CA ASP A 484 -6.45 6.29 -16.10
C ASP A 484 -5.21 7.14 -15.72
N GLY A 485 -4.34 6.65 -14.85
CA GLY A 485 -3.07 7.30 -14.53
C GLY A 485 -2.04 7.18 -15.65
N GLU A 486 -1.13 8.12 -15.75
CA GLU A 486 -0.07 8.11 -16.76
C GLU A 486 1.27 7.61 -16.19
N PHE A 487 1.87 6.60 -16.84
CA PHE A 487 3.15 6.01 -16.42
C PHE A 487 4.07 5.74 -17.60
N ASN A 488 5.35 5.46 -17.32
CA ASN A 488 6.36 5.19 -18.34
C ASN A 488 6.09 3.85 -19.03
N VAL A 489 6.57 3.71 -20.26
CA VAL A 489 6.36 2.50 -21.07
C VAL A 489 7.69 2.06 -21.67
N ARG A 490 7.92 0.75 -21.67
CA ARG A 490 8.97 0.09 -22.43
C ARG A 490 8.36 -1.15 -23.06
N CYS A 491 8.41 -1.24 -24.37
CA CYS A 491 7.83 -2.36 -25.10
C CYS A 491 8.81 -3.53 -25.19
N VAL A 492 8.26 -4.73 -25.33
CA VAL A 492 9.02 -5.97 -25.47
C VAL A 492 8.45 -6.78 -26.65
N ARG A 493 9.28 -7.65 -27.24
CA ARG A 493 8.89 -8.70 -28.17
C ARG A 493 9.21 -10.05 -27.55
N SER A 494 8.24 -10.96 -27.58
CA SER A 494 8.38 -12.32 -27.07
C SER A 494 8.65 -13.29 -28.21
N VAL A 495 9.60 -14.20 -28.00
CA VAL A 495 10.07 -15.12 -29.05
C VAL A 495 9.15 -16.35 -29.21
N SER A 496 8.31 -16.65 -28.21
CA SER A 496 7.26 -17.68 -28.23
C SER A 496 6.41 -17.58 -26.95
N GLY A 497 5.10 -17.77 -27.07
CA GLY A 497 4.16 -17.64 -25.93
C GLY A 497 4.33 -18.77 -24.91
N ALA A 498 4.70 -18.43 -23.68
CA ALA A 498 4.73 -19.42 -22.61
C ALA A 498 3.29 -19.79 -22.22
N GLY A 499 2.93 -21.04 -22.48
CA GLY A 499 1.77 -21.64 -21.83
C GLY A 499 1.94 -21.67 -20.31
N LYS A 500 0.84 -21.84 -19.57
CA LYS A 500 0.87 -22.00 -18.11
C LYS A 500 1.91 -23.05 -17.68
N PRO A 501 2.64 -22.85 -16.56
CA PRO A 501 3.64 -23.81 -16.10
C PRO A 501 3.06 -25.21 -15.91
N ALA A 502 3.71 -26.19 -16.54
CA ALA A 502 3.38 -27.60 -16.40
C ALA A 502 4.14 -28.22 -15.22
N TYR A 503 3.81 -27.75 -14.00
CA TYR A 503 4.49 -28.18 -12.77
C TYR A 503 4.47 -29.71 -12.61
N ARG A 504 5.67 -30.28 -12.37
CA ARG A 504 5.85 -31.69 -12.01
C ARG A 504 6.04 -31.80 -10.52
N ILE A 505 5.26 -32.64 -9.85
CA ILE A 505 5.27 -32.76 -8.38
C ILE A 505 5.78 -34.14 -8.00
N ALA A 506 6.88 -34.20 -7.25
CA ALA A 506 7.47 -35.44 -6.76
C ALA A 506 8.24 -35.18 -5.46
N GLY A 507 8.18 -36.11 -4.50
CA GLY A 507 9.03 -36.07 -3.29
C GLY A 507 8.97 -34.77 -2.47
N GLY A 508 7.81 -34.12 -2.38
CA GLY A 508 7.68 -32.83 -1.67
C GLY A 508 8.31 -31.63 -2.40
N GLN A 509 8.67 -31.79 -3.67
CA GLN A 509 9.21 -30.75 -4.54
C GLN A 509 8.28 -30.49 -5.73
N VAL A 510 8.40 -29.28 -6.30
CA VAL A 510 7.67 -28.83 -7.49
C VAL A 510 8.68 -28.34 -8.52
N THR A 511 8.83 -29.06 -9.62
CA THR A 511 9.71 -28.67 -10.73
C THR A 511 8.91 -27.97 -11.81
N ASP A 512 9.38 -26.79 -12.20
CA ASP A 512 8.90 -26.05 -13.35
C ASP A 512 9.83 -26.27 -14.55
N PRO A 513 9.40 -27.01 -15.58
CA PRO A 513 10.25 -27.31 -16.73
C PRO A 513 10.52 -26.09 -17.62
N GLN A 514 9.74 -25.02 -17.53
CA GLN A 514 9.95 -23.81 -18.34
C GLN A 514 11.07 -22.94 -17.76
N THR A 515 11.05 -22.74 -16.44
CA THR A 515 12.07 -21.94 -15.74
C THR A 515 13.31 -22.74 -15.34
N GLY A 516 13.21 -24.08 -15.32
CA GLY A 516 14.26 -24.97 -14.84
C GLY A 516 14.42 -24.93 -13.32
N LEU A 517 13.44 -24.38 -12.59
CA LEU A 517 13.49 -24.24 -11.13
C LEU A 517 12.75 -25.39 -10.45
N THR A 518 13.38 -25.95 -9.41
CA THR A 518 12.77 -26.93 -8.51
C THR A 518 12.57 -26.32 -7.13
N TRP A 519 11.31 -26.23 -6.72
CA TRP A 519 10.86 -25.56 -5.52
C TRP A 519 10.54 -26.53 -4.41
N GLN A 520 10.79 -26.12 -3.18
CA GLN A 520 10.16 -26.73 -2.01
C GLN A 520 8.63 -26.55 -2.09
N ARG A 521 7.88 -27.65 -1.95
CA ARG A 521 6.42 -27.61 -1.99
C ARG A 521 5.80 -27.06 -0.71
N ALA A 522 6.32 -27.47 0.43
CA ALA A 522 5.86 -27.02 1.74
C ALA A 522 6.21 -25.55 2.00
N THR A 523 5.41 -24.90 2.83
CA THR A 523 5.71 -23.57 3.38
C THR A 523 6.40 -23.76 4.73
N SER A 524 7.46 -23.00 5.01
CA SER A 524 8.16 -23.05 6.30
C SER A 524 7.29 -22.52 7.45
N LYS A 525 7.81 -22.56 8.69
CA LYS A 525 7.30 -21.71 9.78
C LYS A 525 7.68 -20.24 9.52
N GLU A 526 7.04 -19.34 10.25
CA GLU A 526 7.44 -17.94 10.26
C GLU A 526 8.80 -17.77 10.95
N MET A 527 9.68 -16.96 10.36
CA MET A 527 11.08 -16.81 10.73
C MET A 527 11.64 -15.48 10.23
N THR A 528 12.78 -15.07 10.77
CA THR A 528 13.55 -13.93 10.28
C THR A 528 14.23 -14.24 8.94
N ALA A 529 14.70 -13.21 8.23
CA ALA A 529 15.40 -13.39 6.96
C ALA A 529 16.70 -14.21 7.08
N ALA A 530 17.43 -14.08 8.19
CA ALA A 530 18.65 -14.83 8.45
C ALA A 530 18.36 -16.32 8.72
N GLU A 531 17.35 -16.60 9.54
CA GLU A 531 16.87 -17.97 9.77
C GLU A 531 16.35 -18.62 8.49
N ALA A 532 15.73 -17.84 7.59
CA ALA A 532 15.26 -18.33 6.30
C ALA A 532 16.40 -18.75 5.36
N THR A 533 17.54 -18.06 5.41
CA THR A 533 18.75 -18.50 4.70
C THR A 533 19.23 -19.85 5.22
N ALA A 534 19.47 -19.93 6.54
CA ALA A 534 19.95 -21.15 7.18
C ALA A 534 18.99 -22.33 6.96
N TYR A 535 17.68 -22.10 7.07
CA TYR A 535 16.64 -23.09 6.83
C TYR A 535 16.72 -23.69 5.42
N CYS A 536 16.94 -22.87 4.40
CA CYS A 536 17.08 -23.38 3.04
C CYS A 536 18.38 -24.17 2.85
N GLU A 537 19.49 -23.69 3.42
CA GLU A 537 20.79 -24.36 3.37
C GLU A 537 20.74 -25.75 4.03
N ASP A 538 20.07 -25.89 5.17
CA ASP A 538 19.85 -27.17 5.85
C ASP A 538 19.09 -28.20 5.00
N LEU A 539 18.26 -27.72 4.05
CA LEU A 539 17.55 -28.58 3.10
C LEU A 539 18.36 -28.89 1.84
N GLY A 540 19.61 -28.40 1.74
CA GLY A 540 20.41 -28.44 0.51
C GLY A 540 19.81 -27.60 -0.62
N LEU A 541 19.04 -26.57 -0.26
CA LEU A 541 18.39 -25.62 -1.16
C LEU A 541 18.89 -24.20 -0.84
N ARG A 542 18.40 -23.20 -1.57
CA ARG A 542 18.69 -21.80 -1.26
C ARG A 542 17.42 -20.95 -1.23
N LEU A 543 17.52 -19.76 -0.65
CA LEU A 543 16.49 -18.74 -0.84
C LEU A 543 16.42 -18.32 -2.33
N PRO A 544 15.21 -18.07 -2.85
CA PRO A 544 15.02 -17.61 -4.22
C PRO A 544 15.33 -16.12 -4.34
N THR A 545 15.70 -15.66 -5.53
CA THR A 545 15.67 -14.22 -5.85
C THR A 545 14.22 -13.74 -6.02
N VAL A 546 14.00 -12.42 -6.00
CA VAL A 546 12.72 -11.80 -6.34
C VAL A 546 12.28 -12.19 -7.74
N ARG A 547 13.21 -12.28 -8.71
CA ARG A 547 12.89 -12.70 -10.09
C ARG A 547 12.40 -14.14 -10.13
N GLU A 548 13.08 -15.05 -9.44
CA GLU A 548 12.69 -16.45 -9.36
C GLU A 548 11.33 -16.59 -8.67
N LEU A 549 11.16 -15.98 -7.49
CA LEU A 549 9.91 -16.11 -6.73
C LEU A 549 8.72 -15.52 -7.49
N SER A 550 8.93 -14.43 -8.24
CA SER A 550 7.92 -13.79 -9.08
C SER A 550 7.37 -14.70 -10.19
N THR A 551 8.11 -15.72 -10.62
CA THR A 551 7.66 -16.68 -11.66
C THR A 551 6.58 -17.65 -11.16
N THR A 552 6.45 -17.80 -9.85
CA THR A 552 5.42 -18.65 -9.23
C THR A 552 4.08 -17.93 -9.09
N VAL A 553 4.05 -16.61 -9.27
CA VAL A 553 2.83 -15.80 -9.06
C VAL A 553 1.85 -16.02 -10.20
N ASP A 554 0.61 -16.39 -9.85
CA ASP A 554 -0.53 -16.47 -10.77
C ASP A 554 -1.30 -15.15 -10.74
N ASP A 555 -1.03 -14.25 -11.70
CA ASP A 555 -1.64 -12.92 -11.77
C ASP A 555 -3.17 -12.93 -11.97
N SER A 556 -3.76 -14.09 -12.29
CA SER A 556 -5.22 -14.24 -12.40
C SER A 556 -5.90 -14.54 -11.06
N ARG A 557 -5.12 -14.69 -9.99
CA ARG A 557 -5.59 -15.13 -8.67
C ARG A 557 -5.14 -14.17 -7.57
N VAL A 558 -5.87 -14.20 -6.47
CA VAL A 558 -5.49 -13.56 -5.21
C VAL A 558 -5.82 -14.49 -4.04
N ALA A 559 -5.10 -14.31 -2.93
CA ALA A 559 -5.33 -14.98 -1.66
C ALA A 559 -5.51 -16.53 -1.75
N PRO A 560 -4.54 -17.30 -2.29
CA PRO A 560 -3.21 -16.85 -2.71
C PRO A 560 -3.05 -16.76 -4.25
N ALA A 561 -2.21 -15.82 -4.70
CA ALA A 561 -1.80 -15.58 -6.07
C ALA A 561 -0.74 -16.59 -6.57
N ILE A 562 -1.04 -17.89 -6.48
CA ILE A 562 -0.16 -19.00 -6.90
C ILE A 562 -1.01 -20.19 -7.38
N THR A 563 -0.40 -21.11 -8.12
CA THR A 563 -1.05 -22.39 -8.48
C THR A 563 -1.16 -23.31 -7.25
N VAL A 564 -2.26 -23.21 -6.53
CA VAL A 564 -2.53 -23.95 -5.27
C VAL A 564 -2.48 -25.47 -5.42
N LYS A 565 -2.73 -26.02 -6.61
CA LYS A 565 -2.55 -27.47 -6.88
C LYS A 565 -1.08 -27.88 -6.71
N ALA A 566 -0.16 -27.04 -7.17
CA ALA A 566 1.27 -27.25 -7.02
C ALA A 566 1.72 -26.87 -5.60
N PHE A 567 1.23 -25.75 -5.06
CA PHE A 567 1.65 -25.20 -3.76
C PHE A 567 0.48 -25.08 -2.77
N PRO A 568 -0.01 -26.21 -2.21
CA PRO A 568 -1.26 -26.25 -1.45
C PRO A 568 -1.21 -25.45 -0.14
N ASP A 569 -0.05 -25.41 0.51
CA ASP A 569 0.11 -24.82 1.85
C ASP A 569 0.55 -23.35 1.79
N THR A 570 0.39 -22.69 0.64
CA THR A 570 0.74 -21.27 0.51
C THR A 570 -0.26 -20.42 1.29
N LEU A 571 0.27 -19.69 2.28
CA LEU A 571 -0.53 -18.77 3.06
C LEU A 571 -1.06 -17.61 2.20
N LYS A 572 -2.33 -17.28 2.41
CA LYS A 572 -3.01 -16.15 1.74
C LYS A 572 -2.44 -14.79 2.14
N LYS A 573 -1.92 -14.70 3.37
CA LYS A 573 -1.29 -13.51 3.95
C LYS A 573 0.05 -13.94 4.53
N GLY A 574 1.10 -13.20 4.24
CA GLY A 574 2.45 -13.48 4.69
C GLY A 574 3.49 -13.11 3.66
N TRP A 575 4.66 -12.70 4.13
CA TRP A 575 5.81 -12.35 3.31
C TRP A 575 6.68 -13.58 3.10
N TYR A 576 7.14 -13.81 1.88
CA TYR A 576 8.08 -14.88 1.55
C TYR A 576 9.42 -14.25 1.24
N TRP A 577 10.42 -14.61 2.04
CA TRP A 577 11.77 -14.07 1.95
C TRP A 577 12.43 -14.41 0.63
N THR A 578 13.22 -13.47 0.14
CA THR A 578 14.11 -13.65 -1.00
C THR A 578 15.57 -13.45 -0.56
N SER A 579 16.50 -13.88 -1.41
CA SER A 579 17.94 -13.65 -1.21
C SER A 579 18.38 -12.23 -1.55
N ASP A 580 17.56 -11.44 -2.24
CA ASP A 580 17.93 -10.09 -2.67
C ASP A 580 17.89 -9.11 -1.50
N GLU A 581 19.00 -8.39 -1.32
CA GLU A 581 19.06 -7.24 -0.41
C GLU A 581 18.50 -5.99 -1.09
N ALA A 582 17.89 -5.11 -0.31
CA ALA A 582 17.38 -3.86 -0.81
C ALA A 582 18.54 -2.88 -1.02
N ALA A 583 18.92 -2.64 -2.27
CA ALA A 583 19.94 -1.64 -2.63
C ALA A 583 19.78 -0.26 -1.94
N PRO A 584 18.57 0.35 -1.80
CA PRO A 584 18.45 1.64 -1.14
C PRO A 584 18.62 1.59 0.39
N GLU A 585 18.48 0.42 1.02
CA GLU A 585 18.53 0.22 2.47
C GLU A 585 19.29 -1.08 2.81
N PRO A 586 20.64 -1.05 2.81
CA PRO A 586 21.47 -2.22 3.09
C PRO A 586 21.08 -2.92 4.40
N GLY A 587 21.06 -4.25 4.38
CA GLY A 587 20.61 -5.08 5.51
C GLY A 587 19.10 -5.31 5.59
N LYS A 588 18.29 -4.64 4.75
CA LYS A 588 16.90 -5.06 4.49
C LYS A 588 16.88 -6.05 3.34
N ARG A 589 15.92 -7.00 3.38
CA ARG A 589 15.72 -7.98 2.31
C ARG A 589 14.35 -7.85 1.68
N TRP A 590 14.31 -8.11 0.38
CA TRP A 590 13.07 -8.19 -0.36
C TRP A 590 12.28 -9.42 0.03
N ALA A 591 10.97 -9.26 0.01
CA ALA A 591 10.02 -10.33 0.15
C ALA A 591 8.85 -10.13 -0.81
N LEU A 592 8.18 -11.23 -1.14
CA LEU A 592 6.97 -11.25 -1.95
C LEU A 592 5.82 -11.76 -1.11
N ASN A 593 4.64 -11.13 -1.19
CA ASN A 593 3.45 -11.72 -0.61
C ASN A 593 2.62 -12.42 -1.70
N TYR A 594 1.98 -13.53 -1.34
CA TYR A 594 1.06 -14.22 -2.23
C TYR A 594 -0.40 -13.76 -2.03
N ASP A 595 -0.66 -12.63 -1.38
CA ASP A 595 -2.03 -12.09 -1.41
C ASP A 595 -2.38 -11.70 -2.86
N ASP A 596 -1.44 -11.06 -3.54
CA ASP A 596 -1.57 -10.67 -4.95
C ASP A 596 -0.25 -10.74 -5.75
N GLY A 597 0.90 -10.98 -5.13
CA GLY A 597 2.21 -10.95 -5.80
C GLY A 597 3.01 -9.67 -5.58
N TYR A 598 2.54 -8.79 -4.69
CA TYR A 598 3.23 -7.55 -4.33
C TYR A 598 4.58 -7.83 -3.65
N THR A 599 5.61 -7.08 -4.07
CA THR A 599 6.94 -7.13 -3.44
C THR A 599 7.13 -5.97 -2.47
N ASN A 600 7.93 -6.17 -1.43
CA ASN A 600 8.31 -5.12 -0.48
C ASN A 600 9.55 -5.56 0.30
N TYR A 601 10.24 -4.61 0.92
CA TYR A 601 11.35 -4.87 1.83
C TYR A 601 11.24 -4.05 3.14
N ARG A 602 10.31 -3.09 3.20
CA ARG A 602 10.13 -2.18 4.35
C ARG A 602 9.18 -2.76 5.39
N LYS A 603 9.56 -2.61 6.67
CA LYS A 603 8.77 -3.00 7.86
C LYS A 603 8.34 -4.49 7.84
N ILE A 604 9.24 -5.37 7.39
CA ILE A 604 9.06 -6.82 7.44
C ILE A 604 10.01 -7.35 8.52
N GLU A 605 9.44 -7.81 9.64
CA GLU A 605 10.19 -8.34 10.77
C GLU A 605 10.28 -9.87 10.73
N SER A 606 9.26 -10.51 10.16
CA SER A 606 9.13 -11.95 10.03
C SER A 606 8.44 -12.33 8.72
N GLY A 607 8.73 -13.54 8.25
CA GLY A 607 8.23 -14.07 6.99
C GLY A 607 8.48 -15.56 6.86
N TYR A 608 8.12 -16.11 5.71
CA TYR A 608 8.19 -17.52 5.38
C TYR A 608 9.27 -17.75 4.32
N ALA A 609 9.76 -18.98 4.21
CA ALA A 609 10.69 -19.40 3.19
C ALA A 609 10.02 -20.40 2.25
N ARG A 610 10.30 -20.26 0.96
CA ARG A 610 10.06 -21.28 -0.06
C ARG A 610 11.35 -21.47 -0.82
N CYS A 611 12.11 -22.48 -0.44
CA CYS A 611 13.45 -22.69 -0.96
C CYS A 611 13.42 -23.22 -2.40
N VAL A 612 14.49 -22.96 -3.15
CA VAL A 612 14.61 -23.31 -4.56
C VAL A 612 16.00 -23.89 -4.87
N LYS A 613 16.08 -24.71 -5.91
CA LYS A 613 17.32 -25.12 -6.60
C LYS A 613 17.06 -25.18 -8.11
N ARG A 614 18.13 -25.39 -8.87
CA ARG A 614 18.05 -25.75 -10.28
C ARG A 614 18.22 -27.24 -10.47
#